data_AF-G8PCL3-F1
#
_entry.id   AF-G8PCL3-F1
#
_cell.length_a   1.000
_cell.length_b   1.000
_cell.length_c   1.000
_cell.angle_alpha   90.00
_cell.angle_beta   90.00
_cell.angle_gamma   90.00
#
_symmetry.space_group_name_H-M   'P 1'
#
loop_
_entity.id
_entity.type
_entity.pdbx_description
1 polymer ?
#
loop_
_entity_poly.entity_id
_entity_poly.type
_entity_poly.pdbx_seq_one_letter_code
_entity_poly.pdbx_strand_id
1 'polypeptide(L)'
;MMSSKKYKNIGQRLRTARQQKGWTINDVHLKLQISARYLMALEAGAEEDLPGDYYTQSIIKQYADLLGISSEQITKMSVPKSVENWREEHREVDSRSERDANKRPSVIKGLIHQFPKLMATVLTAIILLLAWGAVNGASGHQSPVYAYKDATVIDHTKKVKKSFVNGKQEKELTPTQKVTMVKGTDPDQITIKTGSLKKIDLKLTVGSAQSWIMLNQESGTPETLYQGTVAAGDKQNFVLSKGQSYGLQIGNNKSVRGEFTNQIKIPSEPSVASIRNIKIKVK
;
A
#
# COMPACT_ATOMS: atom_id res chain seq x y z
N MET A 1 40.64 22.23 -12.82
CA MET A 1 39.54 21.30 -12.47
C MET A 1 39.74 20.79 -11.05
N MET A 2 38.93 21.23 -10.08
CA MET A 2 38.97 20.72 -8.70
C MET A 2 37.90 19.65 -8.53
N SER A 3 38.28 18.37 -8.63
CA SER A 3 37.34 17.25 -8.47
C SER A 3 36.83 17.15 -7.02
N SER A 4 35.54 16.85 -6.90
CA SER A 4 34.77 17.03 -5.67
C SER A 4 35.01 15.92 -4.64
N LYS A 5 35.87 16.20 -3.65
CA LYS A 5 36.03 15.33 -2.45
C LYS A 5 34.72 15.16 -1.67
N LYS A 6 33.73 16.03 -1.87
CA LYS A 6 32.42 16.07 -1.22
C LYS A 6 31.63 14.78 -1.46
N TYR A 7 31.16 14.56 -2.69
CA TYR A 7 30.31 13.43 -3.03
C TYR A 7 31.07 12.09 -2.99
N LYS A 8 32.39 12.07 -3.25
CA LYS A 8 33.22 10.85 -3.17
C LYS A 8 33.18 10.16 -1.80
N ASN A 9 33.25 10.91 -0.70
CA ASN A 9 33.18 10.34 0.65
C ASN A 9 31.77 9.85 1.02
N ILE A 10 30.74 10.56 0.55
CA ILE A 10 29.33 10.19 0.76
C ILE A 10 28.99 8.93 -0.03
N GLY A 11 29.37 8.88 -1.31
CA GLY A 11 29.19 7.73 -2.20
C GLY A 11 29.84 6.46 -1.66
N GLN A 12 31.08 6.57 -1.17
CA GLN A 12 31.77 5.44 -0.55
C GLN A 12 31.03 4.93 0.70
N ARG A 13 30.55 5.81 1.58
CA ARG A 13 29.72 5.42 2.74
C ARG A 13 28.42 4.72 2.35
N LEU A 14 27.67 5.30 1.40
CA LEU A 14 26.41 4.72 0.89
C LEU A 14 26.65 3.34 0.26
N ARG A 15 27.68 3.21 -0.57
CA ARG A 15 28.09 1.95 -1.20
C ARG A 15 28.44 0.87 -0.17
N THR A 16 29.26 1.20 0.85
CA THR A 16 29.61 0.26 1.90
C THR A 16 28.38 -0.21 2.68
N ALA A 17 27.48 0.70 3.06
CA ALA A 17 26.26 0.34 3.76
C ALA A 17 25.29 -0.49 2.89
N ARG A 18 25.18 -0.19 1.57
CA ARG A 18 24.42 -1.04 0.62
C ARG A 18 25.01 -2.44 0.53
N GLN A 19 26.33 -2.56 0.43
CA GLN A 19 27.03 -3.84 0.38
C GLN A 19 26.84 -4.65 1.69
N GLN A 20 26.85 -4.00 2.86
CA GLN A 20 26.52 -4.63 4.14
C GLN A 20 25.07 -5.13 4.24
N LYS A 21 24.12 -4.51 3.52
CA LYS A 21 22.74 -4.99 3.38
C LYS A 21 22.58 -6.10 2.32
N GLY A 22 23.64 -6.44 1.58
CA GLY A 22 23.61 -7.41 0.48
C GLY A 22 22.84 -6.95 -0.77
N TRP A 23 22.51 -5.66 -0.88
CA TRP A 23 21.66 -5.14 -1.97
C TRP A 23 22.46 -4.77 -3.21
N THR A 24 21.89 -5.02 -4.40
CA THR A 24 22.40 -4.48 -5.66
C THR A 24 21.96 -3.03 -5.85
N ILE A 25 22.53 -2.33 -6.83
CA ILE A 25 22.09 -0.97 -7.18
C ILE A 25 20.65 -0.95 -7.73
N ASN A 26 20.21 -2.07 -8.34
CA ASN A 26 18.85 -2.25 -8.85
C ASN A 26 17.84 -2.42 -7.72
N ASP A 27 18.20 -3.10 -6.62
CA ASP A 27 17.33 -3.22 -5.45
C ASP A 27 17.05 -1.86 -4.80
N VAL A 28 18.05 -0.98 -4.75
CA VAL A 28 17.89 0.40 -4.27
C VAL A 28 17.07 1.24 -5.25
N HIS A 29 17.34 1.13 -6.55
CA HIS A 29 16.53 1.77 -7.60
C HIS A 29 15.04 1.40 -7.48
N LEU A 30 14.72 0.11 -7.32
CA LEU A 30 13.33 -0.36 -7.16
C LEU A 30 12.70 0.13 -5.86
N LYS A 31 13.46 0.20 -4.75
CA LYS A 31 12.96 0.68 -3.45
C LYS A 31 12.72 2.18 -3.38
N LEU A 32 13.54 3.00 -4.07
CA LEU A 32 13.45 4.46 -4.02
C LEU A 32 12.78 5.09 -5.25
N GLN A 33 12.60 4.34 -6.34
CA GLN A 33 12.21 4.85 -7.67
C GLN A 33 13.19 5.90 -8.26
N ILE A 34 14.35 6.12 -7.63
CA ILE A 34 15.43 6.99 -8.13
C ILE A 34 16.24 6.22 -9.18
N SER A 35 16.46 6.82 -10.35
CA SER A 35 17.18 6.18 -11.47
C SER A 35 18.54 5.61 -11.05
N ALA A 36 18.81 4.35 -11.44
CA ALA A 36 20.07 3.67 -11.17
C ALA A 36 21.30 4.46 -11.66
N ARG A 37 21.19 5.27 -12.72
CA ARG A 37 22.28 6.15 -13.17
C ARG A 37 22.74 7.12 -12.06
N TYR A 38 21.80 7.78 -11.40
CA TYR A 38 22.11 8.75 -10.34
C TYR A 38 22.60 8.06 -9.06
N LEU A 39 22.11 6.85 -8.76
CA LEU A 39 22.64 6.05 -7.65
C LEU A 39 24.09 5.60 -7.92
N MET A 40 24.43 5.21 -9.15
CA MET A 40 25.81 4.89 -9.55
C MET A 40 26.72 6.12 -9.55
N ALA A 41 26.27 7.24 -10.11
CA ALA A 41 27.00 8.51 -10.08
C ALA A 41 27.30 8.97 -8.64
N LEU A 42 26.31 8.85 -7.75
CA LEU A 42 26.46 9.17 -6.34
C LEU A 42 27.46 8.23 -5.63
N GLU A 43 27.41 6.92 -5.87
CA GLU A 43 28.39 5.97 -5.32
C GLU A 43 29.81 6.15 -5.88
N ALA A 44 29.94 6.63 -7.12
CA ALA A 44 31.23 6.97 -7.72
C ALA A 44 31.78 8.34 -7.25
N GLY A 45 30.89 9.25 -6.80
CA GLY A 45 31.22 10.64 -6.53
C GLY A 45 31.35 11.51 -7.79
N ALA A 46 30.74 11.10 -8.89
CA ALA A 46 30.76 11.81 -10.18
C ALA A 46 29.75 12.98 -10.16
N GLU A 47 30.22 14.17 -9.76
CA GLU A 47 29.35 15.34 -9.58
C GLU A 47 28.73 15.83 -10.90
N GLU A 48 29.45 15.72 -12.02
CA GLU A 48 28.92 16.06 -13.36
C GLU A 48 27.75 15.19 -13.83
N ASP A 49 27.61 13.96 -13.33
CA ASP A 49 26.50 13.04 -13.64
C ASP A 49 25.32 13.16 -12.66
N LEU A 50 25.48 13.92 -11.57
CA LEU A 50 24.44 14.14 -10.57
C LEU A 50 23.43 15.22 -11.03
N PRO A 51 22.15 15.08 -10.68
CA PRO A 51 21.18 16.14 -10.90
C PRO A 51 21.44 17.31 -9.94
N GLY A 52 20.90 18.49 -10.27
CA GLY A 52 21.16 19.74 -9.54
C GLY A 52 21.05 19.62 -8.01
N ASP A 53 21.96 20.29 -7.31
CA ASP A 53 22.25 20.22 -5.87
C ASP A 53 21.09 19.78 -4.97
N TYR A 54 19.96 20.50 -5.03
CA TYR A 54 18.78 20.26 -4.20
C TYR A 54 18.21 18.84 -4.34
N TYR A 55 18.04 18.35 -5.57
CA TYR A 55 17.54 17.00 -5.80
C TYR A 55 18.59 15.94 -5.41
N THR A 56 19.87 16.23 -5.60
CA THR A 56 20.97 15.38 -5.09
C THR A 56 20.97 15.26 -3.56
N GLN A 57 20.71 16.32 -2.80
CA GLN A 57 20.53 16.22 -1.34
C GLN A 57 19.32 15.34 -0.97
N SER A 58 18.22 15.42 -1.73
CA SER A 58 17.05 14.54 -1.54
C SER A 58 17.38 13.07 -1.80
N ILE A 59 18.13 12.77 -2.87
CA ILE A 59 18.62 11.41 -3.18
C ILE A 59 19.52 10.88 -2.04
N ILE A 60 20.48 11.69 -1.58
CA ILE A 60 21.40 11.33 -0.48
C ILE A 60 20.61 11.00 0.79
N LYS A 61 19.63 11.85 1.17
CA LYS A 61 18.79 11.61 2.34
C LYS A 61 18.01 10.30 2.21
N GLN A 62 17.23 10.14 1.14
CA GLN A 62 16.39 8.96 0.92
C GLN A 62 17.21 7.65 0.91
N TYR A 63 18.40 7.68 0.31
CA TYR A 63 19.28 6.52 0.26
C TYR A 63 19.92 6.21 1.63
N ALA A 64 20.34 7.23 2.39
CA ALA A 64 20.81 7.05 3.76
C ALA A 64 19.71 6.50 4.69
N ASP A 65 18.49 7.05 4.61
CA ASP A 65 17.32 6.63 5.39
C ASP A 65 16.97 5.16 5.09
N LEU A 66 16.95 4.74 3.81
CA LEU A 66 16.70 3.34 3.40
C LEU A 66 17.76 2.36 3.93
N LEU A 67 19.02 2.79 3.99
CA LEU A 67 20.12 1.97 4.52
C LEU A 67 20.13 1.91 6.06
N GLY A 68 19.38 2.80 6.74
CA GLY A 68 19.36 2.91 8.19
C GLY A 68 20.60 3.60 8.76
N ILE A 69 21.27 4.45 7.97
CA ILE A 69 22.41 5.27 8.41
C ILE A 69 21.96 6.72 8.56
N SER A 70 22.47 7.44 9.57
CA SER A 70 21.98 8.79 9.91
C SER A 70 22.13 9.78 8.74
N SER A 71 21.02 10.08 8.07
CA SER A 71 20.97 11.01 6.94
C SER A 71 21.35 12.42 7.34
N GLU A 72 21.03 12.86 8.57
CA GLU A 72 21.53 14.12 9.11
C GLU A 72 23.06 14.19 9.14
N GLN A 73 23.75 13.16 9.66
CA GLN A 73 25.21 13.17 9.76
C GLN A 73 25.89 13.20 8.39
N ILE A 74 25.26 12.62 7.37
CA ILE A 74 25.76 12.62 5.99
C ILE A 74 25.48 13.98 5.32
N THR A 75 24.30 14.56 5.56
CA THR A 75 23.86 15.84 4.96
C THR A 75 24.58 17.05 5.57
N LYS A 76 24.75 17.08 6.90
CA LYS A 76 25.47 18.16 7.63
C LYS A 76 26.93 18.30 7.19
N MET A 77 27.53 17.24 6.64
CA MET A 77 28.89 17.24 6.09
C MET A 77 28.99 17.95 4.71
N SER A 78 27.88 18.35 4.08
CA SER A 78 27.86 18.63 2.63
C SER A 78 26.70 19.50 2.12
N VAL A 79 26.07 20.33 2.95
CA VAL A 79 25.03 21.25 2.47
C VAL A 79 25.62 22.20 1.42
N PRO A 80 25.09 22.25 0.18
CA PRO A 80 25.51 23.22 -0.82
C PRO A 80 25.18 24.65 -0.39
N LYS A 81 26.05 25.62 -0.69
CA LYS A 81 25.80 27.03 -0.32
C LYS A 81 24.56 27.61 -1.03
N SER A 82 24.25 27.11 -2.22
CA SER A 82 22.98 27.31 -2.93
C SER A 82 21.75 26.89 -2.12
N VAL A 83 21.81 25.74 -1.44
CA VAL A 83 20.71 25.19 -0.63
C VAL A 83 20.60 25.88 0.73
N GLU A 84 21.72 26.30 1.33
CA GLU A 84 21.67 27.05 2.60
C GLU A 84 21.13 28.47 2.37
N ASN A 85 21.60 29.19 1.34
CA ASN A 85 21.03 30.48 0.95
C ASN A 85 19.52 30.38 0.66
N TRP A 86 19.08 29.35 -0.09
CA TRP A 86 17.65 29.13 -0.34
C TRP A 86 16.87 28.86 0.96
N ARG A 87 17.46 28.10 1.90
CA ARG A 87 16.85 27.82 3.22
C ARG A 87 16.81 29.04 4.13
N GLU A 88 17.73 29.99 4.00
CA GLU A 88 17.68 31.28 4.71
C GLU A 88 16.61 32.21 4.10
N GLU A 89 16.55 32.29 2.78
CA GLU A 89 15.55 33.07 2.02
C GLU A 89 14.11 32.55 2.21
N HIS A 90 13.94 31.23 2.22
CA HIS A 90 12.65 30.54 2.38
C HIS A 90 12.44 30.05 3.82
N ARG A 91 13.18 30.59 4.79
CA ARG A 91 12.99 30.26 6.21
C ARG A 91 11.62 30.78 6.65
N GLU A 92 10.76 29.89 7.12
CA GLU A 92 9.39 30.25 7.51
C GLU A 92 9.40 31.41 8.52
N VAL A 93 8.90 32.57 8.10
CA VAL A 93 8.82 33.76 8.94
C VAL A 93 7.63 33.56 9.88
N ASP A 94 7.91 33.02 11.09
CA ASP A 94 6.97 32.76 12.21
C ASP A 94 5.66 33.53 12.02
N SER A 95 4.55 32.84 11.75
CA SER A 95 3.33 33.54 11.35
C SER A 95 2.93 34.54 12.45
N ARG A 96 2.34 35.69 12.07
CA ARG A 96 1.88 36.66 13.08
C ARG A 96 0.94 35.99 14.09
N SER A 97 0.12 35.06 13.60
CA SER A 97 -0.70 34.12 14.38
C SER A 97 0.07 33.31 15.44
N GLU A 98 1.25 32.76 15.15
CA GLU A 98 2.02 31.99 16.13
C GLU A 98 2.70 32.88 17.18
N ARG A 99 3.22 34.03 16.75
CA ARG A 99 3.77 35.05 17.67
C ARG A 99 2.70 35.65 18.58
N ASP A 100 1.47 35.82 18.09
CA ASP A 100 0.34 36.28 18.89
C ASP A 100 -0.25 35.15 19.75
N ALA A 101 -0.25 33.90 19.29
CA ALA A 101 -0.70 32.74 20.07
C ALA A 101 0.19 32.52 21.30
N ASN A 102 1.52 32.56 21.13
CA ASN A 102 2.47 32.46 22.25
C ASN A 102 2.43 33.67 23.21
N LYS A 103 1.84 34.80 22.82
CA LYS A 103 1.67 35.98 23.67
C LYS A 103 0.34 36.07 24.41
N ARG A 104 -0.66 35.25 24.08
CA ARG A 104 -1.95 35.24 24.79
C ARG A 104 -1.83 34.47 26.11
N PRO A 105 -2.06 35.10 27.28
CA PRO A 105 -2.10 34.36 28.54
C PRO A 105 -3.29 33.39 28.50
N SER A 106 -2.99 32.09 28.56
CA SER A 106 -4.02 31.06 28.50
C SER A 106 -4.89 31.10 29.75
N VAL A 107 -6.13 31.59 29.60
CA VAL A 107 -7.16 31.59 30.67
C VAL A 107 -7.39 30.19 31.26
N ILE A 108 -7.15 29.14 30.45
CA ILE A 108 -7.24 27.74 30.84
C ILE A 108 -6.16 27.39 31.88
N LYS A 109 -4.92 27.88 31.72
CA LYS A 109 -3.85 27.67 32.72
C LYS A 109 -4.20 28.28 34.09
N GLY A 110 -4.86 29.43 34.11
CA GLY A 110 -5.36 30.05 35.34
C GLY A 110 -6.42 29.20 36.03
N LEU A 111 -7.45 28.78 35.27
CA LEU A 111 -8.58 28.00 35.79
C LEU A 111 -8.15 26.65 36.40
N ILE A 112 -7.19 25.96 35.76
CA ILE A 112 -6.65 24.67 36.23
C ILE A 112 -5.99 24.80 37.62
N HIS A 113 -5.24 25.89 37.85
CA HIS A 113 -4.57 26.12 39.13
C HIS A 113 -5.47 26.72 40.22
N GLN A 114 -6.47 27.54 39.85
CA GLN A 114 -7.37 28.17 40.82
C GLN A 114 -8.38 27.18 41.42
N PHE A 115 -8.84 26.18 40.65
CA PHE A 115 -9.85 25.23 41.10
C PHE A 115 -9.47 23.76 40.81
N PRO A 116 -8.39 23.23 41.41
CA PRO A 116 -7.99 21.82 41.22
C PRO A 116 -9.10 20.85 41.65
N LYS A 117 -9.95 21.22 42.61
CA LYS A 117 -11.13 20.45 43.01
C LYS A 117 -12.19 20.35 41.91
N LEU A 118 -12.40 21.39 41.10
CA LEU A 118 -13.33 21.35 39.95
C LEU A 118 -12.78 20.48 38.82
N MET A 119 -11.47 20.53 38.56
CA MET A 119 -10.83 19.61 37.60
C MET A 119 -10.98 18.15 38.07
N ALA A 120 -10.79 17.87 39.37
CA ALA A 120 -10.97 16.54 39.93
C ALA A 120 -12.43 16.04 39.88
N THR A 121 -13.43 16.88 40.16
CA THR A 121 -14.85 16.46 40.05
C THR A 121 -15.28 16.27 38.60
N VAL A 122 -14.85 17.13 37.66
CA VAL A 122 -15.12 16.95 36.22
C VAL A 122 -14.45 15.68 35.69
N LEU A 123 -13.19 15.40 36.05
CA LEU A 123 -12.51 14.16 35.67
C LEU A 123 -13.24 12.93 36.23
N THR A 124 -13.66 12.98 37.49
CA THR A 124 -14.43 11.90 38.13
C THR A 124 -15.79 11.68 37.45
N ALA A 125 -16.49 12.76 37.09
CA ALA A 125 -17.75 12.68 36.36
C ALA A 125 -17.57 12.07 34.96
N ILE A 126 -16.50 12.42 34.24
CA ILE A 126 -16.16 11.81 32.95
C ILE A 126 -15.85 10.32 33.12
N ILE A 127 -15.08 9.93 34.14
CA ILE A 127 -14.76 8.52 34.43
C ILE A 127 -16.04 7.72 34.76
N LEU A 128 -16.96 8.29 35.55
CA LEU A 128 -18.25 7.66 35.87
C LEU A 128 -19.14 7.54 34.63
N LEU A 129 -19.18 8.56 33.75
CA LEU A 129 -19.95 8.53 32.51
C LEU A 129 -19.38 7.49 31.53
N LEU A 130 -18.06 7.38 31.43
CA LEU A 130 -17.38 6.33 30.66
C LEU A 130 -17.63 4.93 31.24
N ALA A 131 -17.61 4.76 32.56
CA ALA A 131 -17.90 3.48 33.22
C ALA A 131 -19.38 3.06 33.02
N TRP A 132 -20.32 3.98 33.20
CA TRP A 132 -21.74 3.76 32.92
C TRP A 132 -21.99 3.47 31.43
N GLY A 133 -21.29 4.19 30.55
CA GLY A 133 -21.27 3.94 29.10
C GLY A 133 -20.66 2.58 28.72
N ALA A 134 -19.69 2.05 29.48
CA ALA A 134 -19.13 0.72 29.26
C ALA A 134 -20.07 -0.40 29.77
N VAL A 135 -20.72 -0.19 30.92
CA VAL A 135 -21.70 -1.16 31.49
C VAL A 135 -22.95 -1.25 30.60
N ASN A 136 -23.50 -0.12 30.17
CA ASN A 136 -24.67 -0.10 29.28
C ASN A 136 -24.30 -0.36 27.81
N GLY A 137 -23.06 -0.06 27.42
CA GLY A 137 -22.52 -0.23 26.07
C GLY A 137 -21.92 -1.60 25.78
N ALA A 138 -22.18 -2.60 26.64
CA ALA A 138 -21.69 -3.98 26.51
C ALA A 138 -22.25 -4.78 25.30
N SER A 139 -22.83 -4.09 24.31
CA SER A 139 -23.14 -4.59 22.96
C SER A 139 -22.19 -4.06 21.88
N GLY A 140 -21.14 -3.31 22.27
CA GLY A 140 -20.06 -2.87 21.39
C GLY A 140 -19.23 -4.04 20.87
N HIS A 141 -19.14 -4.20 19.55
CA HIS A 141 -18.55 -5.38 18.92
C HIS A 141 -17.02 -5.46 19.10
N GLN A 142 -16.57 -6.36 19.97
CA GLN A 142 -15.17 -6.79 20.00
C GLN A 142 -14.89 -7.69 18.78
N SER A 143 -13.97 -7.28 17.91
CA SER A 143 -13.45 -8.15 16.84
C SER A 143 -12.33 -9.04 17.40
N PRO A 144 -12.51 -10.37 17.51
CA PRO A 144 -11.47 -11.25 18.06
C PRO A 144 -10.28 -11.39 17.09
N VAL A 145 -9.07 -11.28 17.63
CA VAL A 145 -7.83 -11.58 16.89
C VAL A 145 -7.64 -13.10 16.83
N TYR A 146 -7.95 -13.70 15.69
CA TYR A 146 -7.78 -15.14 15.49
C TYR A 146 -6.30 -15.52 15.34
N ALA A 147 -5.70 -16.04 16.41
CA ALA A 147 -4.42 -16.74 16.33
C ALA A 147 -4.59 -18.08 15.60
N TYR A 148 -4.10 -18.18 14.36
CA TYR A 148 -4.18 -19.40 13.57
C TYR A 148 -3.12 -20.42 14.03
N LYS A 149 -3.56 -21.46 14.75
CA LYS A 149 -2.76 -22.67 14.95
C LYS A 149 -2.75 -23.52 13.67
N ASP A 150 -1.78 -24.44 13.59
CA ASP A 150 -1.57 -25.41 12.52
C ASP A 150 -1.15 -24.83 11.16
N ALA A 151 0.05 -24.24 11.14
CA ALA A 151 0.84 -24.10 9.91
C ALA A 151 1.57 -25.43 9.63
N THR A 152 1.04 -26.26 8.72
CA THR A 152 1.73 -27.46 8.26
C THR A 152 2.87 -27.12 7.31
N VAL A 153 4.09 -27.57 7.63
CA VAL A 153 5.27 -27.38 6.78
C VAL A 153 5.20 -28.36 5.61
N ILE A 154 5.04 -27.86 4.39
CA ILE A 154 5.04 -28.65 3.17
C ILE A 154 6.44 -28.57 2.53
N ASP A 155 7.16 -29.69 2.53
CA ASP A 155 8.45 -29.82 1.86
C ASP A 155 8.26 -29.90 0.33
N HIS A 156 8.83 -28.93 -0.39
CA HIS A 156 8.73 -28.82 -1.84
C HIS A 156 9.85 -29.57 -2.61
N THR A 157 10.28 -30.75 -2.14
CA THR A 157 11.35 -31.55 -2.78
C THR A 157 10.91 -32.90 -3.38
N LYS A 158 9.97 -32.89 -4.35
CA LYS A 158 9.83 -34.04 -5.29
C LYS A 158 9.34 -33.67 -6.69
N LYS A 159 9.79 -34.47 -7.67
CA LYS A 159 9.72 -34.16 -9.12
C LYS A 159 8.39 -34.55 -9.78
N VAL A 160 8.09 -33.84 -10.87
CA VAL A 160 6.97 -34.02 -11.80
C VAL A 160 6.82 -35.47 -12.31
N LYS A 161 5.56 -35.93 -12.42
CA LYS A 161 5.10 -36.79 -13.53
C LYS A 161 3.80 -36.22 -14.11
N LYS A 162 3.66 -36.29 -15.44
CA LYS A 162 2.40 -36.05 -16.16
C LYS A 162 1.64 -37.37 -16.29
N SER A 163 0.31 -37.32 -16.27
CA SER A 163 -0.56 -38.38 -16.79
C SER A 163 -1.63 -37.76 -17.69
N PHE A 164 -1.91 -38.44 -18.81
CA PHE A 164 -2.86 -38.03 -19.84
C PHE A 164 -4.08 -38.96 -19.75
N VAL A 165 -5.31 -38.43 -19.72
CA VAL A 165 -6.55 -39.17 -20.01
C VAL A 165 -7.49 -38.24 -20.79
N ASN A 166 -8.23 -38.78 -21.76
CA ASN A 166 -9.03 -38.02 -22.71
C ASN A 166 -10.49 -38.54 -22.79
N GLY A 167 -11.44 -37.61 -22.74
CA GLY A 167 -12.67 -37.62 -23.55
C GLY A 167 -13.86 -38.48 -23.14
N LYS A 168 -15.00 -37.82 -22.88
CA LYS A 168 -16.27 -38.04 -23.59
C LYS A 168 -17.28 -36.89 -23.39
N GLN A 169 -18.12 -36.65 -24.40
CA GLN A 169 -19.34 -35.82 -24.37
C GLN A 169 -20.56 -36.76 -24.09
N GLU A 170 -21.80 -36.37 -23.80
CA GLU A 170 -22.71 -35.32 -24.32
C GLU A 170 -23.84 -35.05 -23.26
N LYS A 171 -24.96 -34.31 -23.38
CA LYS A 171 -25.67 -33.51 -24.42
C LYS A 171 -26.50 -32.42 -23.70
N GLU A 172 -26.20 -31.13 -23.86
CA GLU A 172 -26.95 -30.12 -24.63
C GLU A 172 -28.49 -30.03 -24.41
N LEU A 173 -28.90 -28.84 -23.89
CA LEU A 173 -30.11 -28.03 -24.11
C LEU A 173 -29.89 -26.73 -23.26
N THR A 174 -30.18 -25.47 -23.62
CA THR A 174 -30.63 -24.81 -24.88
C THR A 174 -29.91 -23.41 -24.95
N PRO A 175 -30.34 -22.31 -25.65
CA PRO A 175 -29.40 -21.21 -25.98
C PRO A 175 -29.29 -20.09 -24.92
N THR A 176 -28.04 -19.76 -24.53
CA THR A 176 -27.66 -18.47 -23.90
C THR A 176 -26.36 -17.96 -24.53
N GLN A 177 -26.21 -16.64 -24.64
CA GLN A 177 -25.08 -15.98 -25.32
C GLN A 177 -23.74 -16.25 -24.59
N LYS A 178 -22.77 -16.83 -25.31
CA LYS A 178 -21.54 -17.40 -24.71
C LYS A 178 -20.49 -16.33 -24.34
N VAL A 179 -20.55 -15.82 -23.12
CA VAL A 179 -19.41 -15.14 -22.46
C VAL A 179 -18.29 -16.17 -22.25
N THR A 180 -17.06 -15.86 -22.66
CA THR A 180 -15.93 -16.81 -22.62
C THR A 180 -14.71 -16.19 -21.96
N MET A 181 -14.12 -16.90 -20.98
CA MET A 181 -12.79 -16.55 -20.45
C MET A 181 -11.69 -16.94 -21.44
N VAL A 182 -10.72 -16.06 -21.60
CA VAL A 182 -9.36 -16.45 -21.97
C VAL A 182 -8.52 -16.29 -20.70
N LYS A 183 -8.17 -17.42 -20.06
CA LYS A 183 -7.18 -17.44 -18.99
C LYS A 183 -5.82 -17.05 -19.59
N GLY A 184 -5.16 -16.04 -19.03
CA GLY A 184 -3.77 -15.74 -19.40
C GLY A 184 -2.81 -16.84 -18.95
N THR A 185 -1.54 -16.72 -19.31
CA THR A 185 -0.44 -17.52 -18.76
C THR A 185 -0.25 -17.28 -17.23
N ASP A 186 -0.88 -16.23 -16.72
CA ASP A 186 -0.88 -15.73 -15.35
C ASP A 186 -2.29 -15.94 -14.72
N PRO A 187 -2.41 -16.60 -13.54
CA PRO A 187 -3.70 -16.84 -12.89
C PRO A 187 -4.40 -15.57 -12.40
N ASP A 188 -3.69 -14.44 -12.27
CA ASP A 188 -4.22 -13.16 -11.83
C ASP A 188 -4.59 -12.22 -12.99
N GLN A 189 -4.49 -12.71 -14.25
CA GLN A 189 -4.95 -11.98 -15.44
C GLN A 189 -6.15 -12.66 -16.11
N ILE A 190 -7.33 -12.10 -15.88
CA ILE A 190 -8.62 -12.58 -16.40
C ILE A 190 -9.02 -11.72 -17.61
N THR A 191 -9.07 -12.31 -18.81
CA THR A 191 -9.68 -11.64 -19.98
C THR A 191 -11.05 -12.26 -20.26
N ILE A 192 -12.10 -11.43 -20.22
CA ILE A 192 -13.49 -11.84 -20.43
C ILE A 192 -13.97 -11.30 -21.78
N LYS A 193 -14.43 -12.18 -22.68
CA LYS A 193 -15.04 -11.79 -23.95
C LYS A 193 -16.55 -11.67 -23.78
N THR A 194 -17.08 -10.46 -23.93
CA THR A 194 -18.50 -10.08 -23.79
C THR A 194 -19.39 -10.45 -24.97
N GLY A 195 -18.83 -10.59 -26.17
CA GLY A 195 -19.62 -10.68 -27.39
C GLY A 195 -20.45 -9.41 -27.60
N SER A 196 -21.77 -9.53 -27.55
CA SER A 196 -22.73 -8.43 -27.73
C SER A 196 -23.01 -7.62 -26.46
N LEU A 197 -22.62 -8.10 -25.27
CA LEU A 197 -22.95 -7.45 -24.00
C LEU A 197 -22.14 -6.17 -23.78
N LYS A 198 -22.82 -5.05 -23.48
CA LYS A 198 -22.15 -3.77 -23.13
C LYS A 198 -21.59 -3.74 -21.71
N LYS A 199 -22.10 -4.60 -20.82
CA LYS A 199 -21.80 -4.67 -19.38
C LYS A 199 -21.74 -6.12 -18.90
N ILE A 200 -21.00 -6.38 -17.82
CA ILE A 200 -20.92 -7.65 -17.08
C ILE A 200 -21.09 -7.34 -15.59
N ASP A 201 -21.83 -8.19 -14.88
CA ASP A 201 -21.90 -8.15 -13.41
C ASP A 201 -20.79 -9.02 -12.82
N LEU A 202 -20.04 -8.46 -11.87
CA LEU A 202 -19.11 -9.17 -11.00
C LEU A 202 -19.72 -9.24 -9.59
N LYS A 203 -20.02 -10.46 -9.14
CA LYS A 203 -20.50 -10.74 -7.78
C LYS A 203 -19.34 -11.28 -6.94
N LEU A 204 -18.96 -10.57 -5.89
CA LEU A 204 -18.07 -11.06 -4.85
C LEU A 204 -18.89 -11.50 -3.64
N THR A 205 -18.67 -12.71 -3.16
CA THR A 205 -19.24 -13.24 -1.91
C THR A 205 -18.10 -13.47 -0.92
N VAL A 206 -18.22 -12.93 0.28
CA VAL A 206 -17.27 -13.16 1.37
C VAL A 206 -17.77 -14.32 2.23
N GLY A 207 -16.91 -15.31 2.46
CA GLY A 207 -17.19 -16.49 3.26
C GLY A 207 -17.01 -16.25 4.76
N SER A 208 -16.30 -17.15 5.43
CA SER A 208 -16.24 -17.26 6.89
C SER A 208 -15.45 -16.17 7.64
N ALA A 209 -14.81 -15.23 6.95
CA ALA A 209 -14.10 -14.12 7.59
C ALA A 209 -14.09 -12.87 6.71
N GLN A 210 -14.21 -11.71 7.35
CA GLN A 210 -14.17 -10.38 6.71
C GLN A 210 -12.95 -10.20 5.80
N SER A 211 -13.13 -9.44 4.72
CA SER A 211 -12.14 -9.28 3.65
C SER A 211 -12.11 -7.84 3.16
N TRP A 212 -10.91 -7.29 2.97
CA TRP A 212 -10.74 -5.97 2.35
C TRP A 212 -10.86 -6.09 0.83
N ILE A 213 -11.64 -5.21 0.20
CA ILE A 213 -11.88 -5.23 -1.24
C ILE A 213 -11.68 -3.81 -1.79
N MET A 214 -10.91 -3.71 -2.87
CA MET A 214 -10.78 -2.50 -3.67
C MET A 214 -10.96 -2.85 -5.15
N LEU A 215 -11.74 -2.06 -5.87
CA LEU A 215 -11.96 -2.16 -7.31
C LEU A 215 -11.65 -0.82 -7.96
N ASN A 216 -10.65 -0.77 -8.83
CA ASN A 216 -10.34 0.41 -9.65
C ASN A 216 -10.57 0.13 -11.15
N GLN A 217 -10.94 1.16 -11.89
CA GLN A 217 -10.89 1.18 -13.36
C GLN A 217 -9.49 1.64 -13.78
N GLU A 218 -8.77 0.80 -14.52
CA GLU A 218 -7.39 1.04 -15.00
C GLU A 218 -7.35 1.56 -16.46
N SER A 219 -8.51 1.90 -17.05
CA SER A 219 -8.63 2.32 -18.45
C SER A 219 -9.41 3.62 -18.57
N GLY A 220 -8.95 4.52 -19.45
CA GLY A 220 -9.41 5.90 -19.46
C GLY A 220 -8.84 6.69 -18.28
N THR A 221 -9.67 7.49 -17.62
CA THR A 221 -9.36 8.14 -16.34
C THR A 221 -9.37 7.12 -15.20
N PRO A 222 -8.29 6.98 -14.40
CA PRO A 222 -8.29 6.09 -13.25
C PRO A 222 -9.33 6.47 -12.20
N GLU A 223 -10.19 5.53 -11.83
CA GLU A 223 -11.32 5.75 -10.91
C GLU A 223 -11.45 4.59 -9.92
N THR A 224 -11.59 4.89 -8.62
CA THR A 224 -11.86 3.88 -7.59
C THR A 224 -13.37 3.65 -7.48
N LEU A 225 -13.86 2.55 -8.07
CA LEU A 225 -15.28 2.17 -8.05
C LEU A 225 -15.72 1.66 -6.67
N TYR A 226 -14.81 1.05 -5.91
CA TYR A 226 -15.08 0.58 -4.56
C TYR A 226 -13.79 0.48 -3.73
N GLN A 227 -13.89 0.77 -2.43
CA GLN A 227 -12.85 0.55 -1.44
C GLN A 227 -13.50 0.35 -0.06
N GLY A 228 -13.29 -0.80 0.58
CA GLY A 228 -13.84 -1.06 1.91
C GLY A 228 -13.61 -2.47 2.47
N THR A 229 -13.86 -2.62 3.76
CA THR A 229 -13.96 -3.94 4.42
C THR A 229 -15.37 -4.48 4.23
N VAL A 230 -15.48 -5.73 3.78
CA VAL A 230 -16.74 -6.45 3.62
C VAL A 230 -16.80 -7.56 4.67
N ALA A 231 -17.93 -7.70 5.38
CA ALA A 231 -18.07 -8.62 6.50
C ALA A 231 -18.19 -10.09 6.03
N ALA A 232 -18.15 -11.03 6.98
CA ALA A 232 -18.37 -12.44 6.69
C ALA A 232 -19.84 -12.69 6.27
N GLY A 233 -20.05 -13.42 5.17
CA GLY A 233 -21.38 -13.70 4.59
C GLY A 233 -21.89 -12.64 3.58
N ASP A 234 -21.33 -11.42 3.61
CA ASP A 234 -21.75 -10.31 2.76
C ASP A 234 -21.41 -10.51 1.28
N LYS A 235 -22.13 -9.77 0.43
CA LYS A 235 -22.02 -9.81 -1.03
C LYS A 235 -21.91 -8.41 -1.60
N GLN A 236 -20.99 -8.22 -2.54
CA GLN A 236 -20.84 -6.99 -3.31
C GLN A 236 -21.05 -7.30 -4.79
N ASN A 237 -21.78 -6.43 -5.49
CA ASN A 237 -22.05 -6.56 -6.93
C ASN A 237 -21.52 -5.32 -7.65
N PHE A 238 -20.70 -5.52 -8.69
CA PHE A 238 -20.09 -4.45 -9.47
C PHE A 238 -20.42 -4.61 -10.95
N VAL A 239 -20.65 -3.50 -11.65
CA VAL A 239 -21.04 -3.50 -13.07
C VAL A 239 -19.86 -3.03 -13.93
N LEU A 240 -19.20 -3.98 -14.58
CA LEU A 240 -18.01 -3.76 -15.40
C LEU A 240 -18.42 -3.47 -16.85
N SER A 241 -17.80 -2.48 -17.50
CA SER A 241 -18.15 -2.04 -18.86
C SER A 241 -17.23 -2.64 -19.93
N LYS A 242 -17.79 -2.93 -21.11
CA LYS A 242 -17.02 -3.42 -22.26
C LYS A 242 -15.98 -2.39 -22.72
N GLY A 243 -14.78 -2.86 -23.05
CA GLY A 243 -13.66 -2.03 -23.49
C GLY A 243 -12.76 -1.54 -22.35
N GLN A 244 -13.15 -1.77 -21.08
CA GLN A 244 -12.41 -1.31 -19.91
C GLN A 244 -11.56 -2.42 -19.27
N SER A 245 -10.48 -2.00 -18.60
CA SER A 245 -9.69 -2.83 -17.68
C SER A 245 -9.95 -2.40 -16.25
N TYR A 246 -9.98 -3.36 -15.34
CA TYR A 246 -10.18 -3.16 -13.90
C TYR A 246 -9.12 -3.90 -13.09
N GLY A 247 -8.66 -3.31 -12.00
CA GLY A 247 -7.88 -3.99 -10.97
C GLY A 247 -8.78 -4.30 -9.77
N LEU A 248 -8.72 -5.54 -9.29
CA LEU A 248 -9.45 -6.02 -8.13
C LEU A 248 -8.44 -6.49 -7.08
N GLN A 249 -8.29 -5.74 -5.99
CA GLN A 249 -7.48 -6.12 -4.85
C GLN A 249 -8.37 -6.78 -3.79
N ILE A 250 -7.93 -7.93 -3.26
CA ILE A 250 -8.63 -8.69 -2.23
C ILE A 250 -7.66 -9.05 -1.11
N GLY A 251 -7.85 -8.49 0.08
CA GLY A 251 -7.20 -8.93 1.32
C GLY A 251 -7.99 -10.05 1.99
N ASN A 252 -7.31 -11.03 2.60
CA ASN A 252 -7.91 -12.27 3.12
C ASN A 252 -8.61 -13.11 2.02
N ASN A 253 -8.02 -13.09 0.81
CA ASN A 253 -8.50 -13.76 -0.41
C ASN A 253 -9.04 -15.18 -0.23
N LYS A 254 -8.49 -16.00 0.68
CA LYS A 254 -8.97 -17.36 0.98
C LYS A 254 -10.48 -17.42 1.29
N SER A 255 -11.04 -16.35 1.85
CA SER A 255 -12.46 -16.23 2.21
C SER A 255 -13.35 -15.78 1.06
N VAL A 256 -12.82 -15.14 0.01
CA VAL A 256 -13.63 -14.50 -1.04
C VAL A 256 -13.83 -15.43 -2.23
N ARG A 257 -15.05 -15.45 -2.78
CA ARG A 257 -15.37 -16.11 -4.05
C ARG A 257 -15.98 -15.07 -4.99
N GLY A 258 -15.38 -14.91 -6.18
CA GLY A 258 -15.90 -14.02 -7.21
C GLY A 258 -16.49 -14.80 -8.37
N GLU A 259 -17.65 -14.38 -8.84
CA GLU A 259 -18.34 -14.95 -10.00
C GLU A 259 -18.81 -13.82 -10.92
N PHE A 260 -18.48 -13.90 -12.21
CA PHE A 260 -19.04 -13.01 -13.23
C PHE A 260 -20.34 -13.60 -13.79
N THR A 261 -21.15 -12.78 -14.48
CA THR A 261 -22.32 -13.22 -15.26
C THR A 261 -22.02 -14.51 -16.04
N ASN A 262 -22.93 -15.48 -15.95
CA ASN A 262 -22.79 -16.85 -16.50
C ASN A 262 -21.77 -17.77 -15.77
N GLN A 263 -21.74 -17.71 -14.42
CA GLN A 263 -20.99 -18.62 -13.52
C GLN A 263 -19.47 -18.70 -13.73
N ILE A 264 -18.88 -17.69 -14.38
CA ILE A 264 -17.44 -17.61 -14.58
C ILE A 264 -16.78 -17.30 -13.24
N LYS A 265 -16.14 -18.30 -12.62
CA LYS A 265 -15.50 -18.14 -11.30
C LYS A 265 -14.10 -17.55 -11.44
N ILE A 266 -13.77 -16.59 -10.57
CA ILE A 266 -12.40 -16.16 -10.34
C ILE A 266 -11.58 -17.39 -9.87
N PRO A 267 -10.42 -17.70 -10.50
CA PRO A 267 -9.58 -18.83 -10.07
C PRO A 267 -9.19 -18.71 -8.59
N SER A 268 -9.26 -19.78 -7.82
CA SER A 268 -8.99 -19.75 -6.37
C SER A 268 -7.55 -20.13 -6.04
N GLU A 269 -6.75 -19.18 -5.54
CA GLU A 269 -5.40 -19.41 -5.02
C GLU A 269 -5.00 -18.25 -4.07
N PRO A 270 -4.14 -18.47 -3.05
CA PRO A 270 -3.59 -19.75 -2.57
C PRO A 270 -4.36 -20.28 -1.34
N SER A 271 -3.78 -21.27 -0.64
CA SER A 271 -4.33 -21.86 0.60
C SER A 271 -4.22 -20.96 1.85
N VAL A 272 -3.41 -19.90 1.79
CA VAL A 272 -3.13 -18.99 2.92
C VAL A 272 -3.81 -17.64 2.68
N ALA A 273 -4.21 -16.96 3.76
CA ALA A 273 -4.75 -15.60 3.66
C ALA A 273 -3.67 -14.62 3.21
N SER A 274 -3.80 -14.09 1.99
CA SER A 274 -2.92 -13.04 1.46
C SER A 274 -3.72 -11.86 0.93
N ILE A 275 -3.01 -10.81 0.52
CA ILE A 275 -3.52 -9.87 -0.48
C ILE A 275 -3.36 -10.54 -1.85
N ARG A 276 -4.31 -10.31 -2.75
CA ARG A 276 -4.25 -10.75 -4.16
C ARG A 276 -4.74 -9.64 -5.07
N ASN A 277 -4.05 -9.42 -6.19
CA ASN A 277 -4.30 -8.32 -7.12
C ASN A 277 -4.64 -8.88 -8.50
N ILE A 278 -5.91 -8.83 -8.89
CA ILE A 278 -6.44 -9.48 -10.10
C ILE A 278 -6.72 -8.41 -11.16
N LYS A 279 -6.13 -8.54 -12.36
CA LYS A 279 -6.40 -7.67 -13.50
C LYS A 279 -7.46 -8.28 -14.41
N ILE A 280 -8.58 -7.59 -14.55
CA ILE A 280 -9.78 -8.01 -15.29
C ILE A 280 -9.89 -7.15 -16.55
N LYS A 281 -9.84 -7.75 -17.73
CA LYS A 281 -9.99 -7.04 -19.02
C LYS A 281 -11.26 -7.46 -19.72
N VAL A 282 -12.19 -6.53 -19.95
CA VAL A 282 -13.50 -6.80 -20.54
C VAL A 282 -13.47 -6.41 -22.03
N LYS A 283 -13.52 -7.40 -22.93
CA LYS A 283 -13.34 -7.25 -24.38
C LYS A 283 -14.58 -7.60 -25.20
#